data_AF-A0A7V2KPY0-F1
#
_entry.id   AF-A0A7V2KPY0-F1
#
_cell.length_a   1.000
_cell.length_b   1.000
_cell.length_c   1.000
_cell.angle_alpha   90.00
_cell.angle_beta   90.00
_cell.angle_gamma   90.00
#
_symmetry.space_group_name_H-M   'P 1'
#
loop_
_entity.id
_entity.type
_entity.pdbx_description
1 polymer ?
#
loop_
_entity_poly.entity_id
_entity_poly.type
_entity_poly.pdbx_seq_one_letter_code
_entity_poly.pdbx_strand_id
1 'polypeptide(L)'
;MANKASIKLAGISLLSLVLMLMPAACRSPNFEVSNLTITPAQAVVQETVVVAVEVANIGNRSGDYNLAVKVDGEEYLNQVVTLAAGASETRSFNVIFREVGTHHIEIGGLQRDIEVISLEAAWNEVKENMSNIKSFHFAQGLTVSGPSSIVFSIWDILEEEITTTYNIVLEGDFLLPDRFKGTMEFFAPPLFTSSEMVIIGNDLYEQVPDGTWRKSVMGAEELSSIYPTRVLEIVSEIEDLKWRGMEEIEGIKCSIIEGSVRPMVALPLLEGEFLGKIRVWFGQEDRMIHRITIESSYAEEQPTDVYLEAVFTDFDQEITIEPPAVSSS
;
A
#
# COMPACT_ATOMS: atom_id res chain seq x y z
N MET A 1 23.51 29.05 -107.51
CA MET A 1 23.01 27.74 -107.05
C MET A 1 22.88 27.79 -105.54
N ALA A 2 21.89 27.10 -104.97
CA ALA A 2 21.47 27.08 -103.55
C ALA A 2 22.63 27.22 -102.53
N ASN A 3 22.50 27.86 -101.36
CA ASN A 3 21.37 27.78 -100.43
C ASN A 3 21.32 28.99 -99.46
N LYS A 4 20.12 29.33 -99.00
CA LYS A 4 19.71 30.43 -98.08
C LYS A 4 20.27 30.23 -96.66
N ALA A 5 20.86 31.24 -96.02
CA ALA A 5 20.27 32.22 -95.08
C ALA A 5 19.60 31.64 -93.79
N SER A 6 20.01 32.20 -92.64
CA SER A 6 19.16 32.69 -91.51
C SER A 6 19.30 32.03 -90.10
N ILE A 7 19.72 32.84 -89.12
CA ILE A 7 19.01 33.23 -87.86
C ILE A 7 18.62 32.15 -86.80
N LYS A 8 19.06 32.34 -85.52
CA LYS A 8 18.29 32.59 -84.24
C LYS A 8 18.73 31.84 -82.96
N LEU A 9 18.84 32.65 -81.89
CA LEU A 9 18.47 32.53 -80.46
C LEU A 9 18.38 31.18 -79.70
N ALA A 10 19.01 31.19 -78.52
CA ALA A 10 18.54 30.81 -77.17
C ALA A 10 17.69 29.54 -76.95
N GLY A 11 18.19 28.67 -76.06
CA GLY A 11 17.41 27.65 -75.36
C GLY A 11 17.74 27.65 -73.87
N ILE A 12 16.94 28.40 -73.10
CA ILE A 12 16.84 28.27 -71.64
C ILE A 12 16.19 26.92 -71.37
N SER A 13 16.87 26.06 -70.62
CA SER A 13 16.33 24.76 -70.20
C SER A 13 15.16 24.99 -69.23
N LEU A 14 13.94 24.84 -69.74
CA LEU A 14 12.75 24.60 -68.92
C LEU A 14 12.89 23.23 -68.23
N LEU A 15 13.50 23.22 -67.05
CA LEU A 15 13.29 22.11 -66.11
C LEU A 15 11.93 22.34 -65.47
N SER A 16 10.93 21.66 -66.03
CA SER A 16 9.52 21.72 -65.69
C SER A 16 9.31 21.44 -64.19
N LEU A 17 8.98 22.49 -63.46
CA LEU A 17 8.36 22.45 -62.14
C LEU A 17 7.00 21.77 -62.28
N VAL A 18 6.96 20.44 -62.17
CA VAL A 18 5.72 19.73 -61.84
C VAL A 18 5.53 19.90 -60.34
N LEU A 19 4.91 21.00 -59.96
CA LEU A 19 4.32 21.17 -58.64
C LEU A 19 3.25 20.07 -58.54
N MET A 20 3.59 18.94 -57.90
CA MET A 20 2.59 17.96 -57.48
C MET A 20 1.65 18.68 -56.52
N LEU A 21 0.51 19.15 -57.04
CA LEU A 21 -0.66 19.43 -56.24
C LEU A 21 -1.09 18.08 -55.65
N MET A 22 -0.55 17.75 -54.48
CA MET A 22 -1.32 16.93 -53.56
C MET A 22 -2.62 17.72 -53.32
N PRO A 23 -3.80 17.10 -53.44
CA PRO A 23 -5.01 17.77 -52.98
C PRO A 23 -4.71 18.21 -51.55
N ALA A 24 -4.95 19.49 -51.24
CA ALA A 24 -4.86 19.94 -49.87
C ALA A 24 -5.79 19.04 -49.06
N ALA A 25 -5.24 18.02 -48.39
CA ALA A 25 -5.99 17.21 -47.46
C ALA A 25 -6.60 18.22 -46.49
N CYS A 26 -7.94 18.32 -46.50
CA CYS A 26 -8.66 19.28 -45.68
C CYS A 26 -8.07 19.18 -44.27
N ARG A 27 -7.51 20.28 -43.76
CA ARG A 27 -6.83 20.24 -42.46
C ARG A 27 -7.89 20.07 -41.37
N SER A 28 -8.08 18.86 -40.88
CA SER A 28 -9.04 18.53 -39.83
C SER A 28 -8.37 17.76 -38.71
N PRO A 29 -8.75 18.02 -37.45
CA PRO A 29 -8.40 17.11 -36.37
C PRO A 29 -9.11 15.76 -36.59
N ASN A 30 -8.48 14.68 -36.14
CA ASN A 30 -9.06 13.34 -36.14
C ASN A 30 -8.52 12.60 -34.91
N PHE A 31 -9.40 12.13 -34.03
CA PHE A 31 -9.03 11.62 -32.72
C PHE A 31 -9.27 10.11 -32.62
N GLU A 32 -8.30 9.41 -32.04
CA GLU A 32 -8.42 8.01 -31.65
C GLU A 32 -8.22 7.89 -30.14
N VAL A 33 -9.05 7.08 -29.50
CA VAL A 33 -8.94 6.74 -28.07
C VAL A 33 -8.52 5.29 -27.97
N SER A 34 -7.50 5.01 -27.16
CA SER A 34 -6.93 3.67 -26.99
C SER A 34 -6.49 3.45 -25.54
N ASN A 35 -5.98 2.25 -25.23
CA ASN A 35 -5.34 1.94 -23.96
C ASN A 35 -6.20 2.22 -22.71
N LEU A 36 -7.47 1.81 -22.74
CA LEU A 36 -8.35 1.88 -21.56
C LEU A 36 -7.87 0.93 -20.46
N THR A 37 -7.46 1.51 -19.33
CA THR A 37 -7.03 0.81 -18.12
C THR A 37 -7.89 1.21 -16.92
N ILE A 38 -8.10 0.28 -16.00
CA ILE A 38 -8.82 0.46 -14.73
C ILE A 38 -7.93 -0.07 -13.61
N THR A 39 -7.72 0.74 -12.56
CA THR A 39 -6.91 0.38 -11.41
C THR A 39 -7.60 0.85 -10.11
N PRO A 40 -7.84 -0.03 -9.12
CA PRO A 40 -7.55 -1.47 -9.11
C PRO A 40 -8.48 -2.28 -10.04
N ALA A 41 -8.15 -3.56 -10.28
CA ALA A 41 -8.96 -4.46 -11.11
C ALA A 41 -10.31 -4.84 -10.48
N GLN A 42 -10.41 -4.75 -9.15
CA GLN A 42 -11.63 -4.92 -8.36
C GLN A 42 -11.59 -3.87 -7.26
N ALA A 43 -12.71 -3.20 -7.01
CA ALA A 43 -12.78 -2.11 -6.03
C ALA A 43 -13.76 -2.43 -4.91
N VAL A 44 -13.53 -1.84 -3.75
CA VAL A 44 -14.53 -1.78 -2.68
C VAL A 44 -15.42 -0.56 -2.89
N VAL A 45 -16.68 -0.66 -2.48
CA VAL A 45 -17.56 0.52 -2.43
C VAL A 45 -16.86 1.70 -1.74
N GLN A 46 -17.04 2.91 -2.29
CA GLN A 46 -16.41 4.16 -1.84
C GLN A 46 -14.91 4.29 -2.13
N GLU A 47 -14.23 3.26 -2.67
CA GLU A 47 -12.86 3.42 -3.16
C GLU A 47 -12.81 4.27 -4.43
N THR A 48 -11.67 4.93 -4.61
CA THR A 48 -11.37 5.67 -5.84
C THR A 48 -10.72 4.73 -6.85
N VAL A 49 -11.39 4.57 -7.99
CA VAL A 49 -10.90 3.82 -9.13
C VAL A 49 -10.30 4.80 -10.13
N VAL A 50 -9.06 4.54 -10.53
CA VAL A 50 -8.37 5.30 -11.58
C VAL A 50 -8.64 4.65 -12.92
N VAL A 51 -9.33 5.39 -13.78
CA VAL A 51 -9.58 5.00 -15.17
C VAL A 51 -8.72 5.85 -16.07
N ALA A 52 -7.90 5.25 -16.93
CA ALA A 52 -7.03 5.98 -17.85
C ALA A 52 -7.20 5.55 -19.30
N VAL A 53 -7.01 6.49 -20.23
CA VAL A 53 -7.02 6.28 -21.68
C VAL A 53 -5.94 7.12 -22.35
N GLU A 54 -5.48 6.68 -23.51
CA GLU A 54 -4.66 7.49 -24.40
C GLU A 54 -5.52 8.11 -25.49
N VAL A 55 -5.44 9.44 -25.67
CA VAL A 55 -6.08 10.18 -26.74
C VAL A 55 -5.02 10.66 -27.71
N ALA A 56 -5.14 10.32 -29.00
CA ALA A 56 -4.22 10.73 -30.04
C ALA A 56 -4.96 11.52 -31.13
N ASN A 57 -4.41 12.67 -31.55
CA ASN A 57 -4.88 13.38 -32.73
C ASN A 57 -4.07 12.93 -33.95
N ILE A 58 -4.56 11.91 -34.66
CA ILE A 58 -3.99 11.40 -35.92
C ILE A 58 -4.32 12.29 -37.14
N GLY A 59 -5.05 13.39 -36.92
CA GLY A 59 -5.33 14.40 -37.93
C GLY A 59 -4.13 15.29 -38.25
N ASN A 60 -4.31 16.16 -39.24
CA ASN A 60 -3.28 17.09 -39.72
C ASN A 60 -3.54 18.54 -39.27
N ARG A 61 -4.41 18.73 -38.26
CA ARG A 61 -4.69 20.02 -37.61
C ARG A 61 -4.92 19.82 -36.12
N SER A 62 -4.57 20.85 -35.33
CA SER A 62 -5.02 20.93 -33.94
C SER A 62 -6.54 20.95 -33.85
N GLY A 63 -7.08 20.40 -32.77
CA GLY A 63 -8.50 20.49 -32.46
C GLY A 63 -8.81 20.12 -31.02
N ASP A 64 -10.10 20.16 -30.71
CA ASP A 64 -10.66 19.81 -29.42
C ASP A 64 -11.43 18.50 -29.54
N TYR A 65 -11.25 17.60 -28.58
CA TYR A 65 -11.98 16.34 -28.46
C TYR A 65 -12.73 16.31 -27.14
N ASN A 66 -14.02 16.00 -27.19
CA ASN A 66 -14.84 15.88 -25.99
C ASN A 66 -14.79 14.43 -25.49
N LEU A 67 -14.04 14.21 -24.42
CA LEU A 67 -13.82 12.91 -23.82
C LEU A 67 -14.84 12.69 -22.69
N ALA A 68 -15.91 11.97 -23.01
CA ALA A 68 -16.95 11.59 -22.06
C ALA A 68 -16.62 10.24 -21.41
N VAL A 69 -16.68 10.19 -20.09
CA VAL A 69 -16.63 8.97 -19.28
C VAL A 69 -18.06 8.61 -18.90
N LYS A 70 -18.47 7.38 -19.22
CA LYS A 70 -19.78 6.86 -18.81
C LYS A 70 -19.61 5.69 -17.86
N VAL A 71 -20.53 5.58 -16.91
CA VAL A 71 -20.68 4.46 -16.00
C VAL A 71 -22.10 3.94 -16.14
N ASP A 72 -22.25 2.66 -16.47
CA ASP A 72 -23.54 1.99 -16.71
C ASP A 72 -24.45 2.73 -17.72
N GLY A 73 -23.82 3.33 -18.73
CA GLY A 73 -24.49 4.08 -19.78
C GLY A 73 -24.82 5.54 -19.44
N GLU A 74 -24.64 5.97 -18.19
CA GLU A 74 -24.82 7.36 -17.77
C GLU A 74 -23.51 8.14 -17.84
N GLU A 75 -23.56 9.40 -18.30
CA GLU A 75 -22.38 10.28 -18.33
C GLU A 75 -21.95 10.64 -16.91
N TYR A 76 -20.77 10.15 -16.51
CA TYR A 76 -20.17 10.42 -15.21
C TYR A 76 -19.37 11.72 -15.21
N LEU A 77 -18.61 11.96 -16.29
CA LEU A 77 -17.76 13.14 -16.46
C LEU A 77 -17.57 13.42 -17.95
N ASN A 78 -17.33 14.69 -18.27
CA ASN A 78 -16.98 15.12 -19.63
C ASN A 78 -15.84 16.13 -19.60
N GLN A 79 -14.78 15.91 -20.38
CA GLN A 79 -13.63 16.79 -20.43
C GLN A 79 -13.18 17.06 -21.86
N VAL A 80 -12.93 18.34 -22.16
CA VAL A 80 -12.37 18.75 -23.45
C VAL A 80 -10.84 18.60 -23.42
N VAL A 81 -10.31 17.89 -24.41
CA VAL A 81 -8.87 17.69 -24.63
C VAL A 81 -8.47 18.38 -25.94
N THR A 82 -7.56 19.34 -25.86
CA THR A 82 -7.03 20.04 -27.04
C THR A 82 -5.66 19.47 -27.41
N LEU A 83 -5.53 18.89 -28.60
CA LEU A 83 -4.25 18.32 -29.08
C LEU A 83 -3.85 18.90 -30.43
N ALA A 84 -2.55 19.18 -30.56
CA ALA A 84 -1.93 19.48 -31.84
C ALA A 84 -1.98 18.28 -32.80
N ALA A 85 -1.75 18.50 -34.09
CA ALA A 85 -1.66 17.43 -35.07
C ALA A 85 -0.52 16.46 -34.71
N GLY A 86 -0.81 15.16 -34.68
CA GLY A 86 0.14 14.09 -34.34
C GLY A 86 0.49 13.98 -32.86
N ALA A 87 -0.11 14.78 -31.97
CA ALA A 87 0.11 14.69 -30.54
C ALA A 87 -0.80 13.62 -29.89
N SER A 88 -0.29 12.96 -28.84
CA SER A 88 -1.09 12.13 -27.94
C SER A 88 -0.91 12.54 -26.48
N GLU A 89 -1.90 12.26 -25.65
CA GLU A 89 -1.90 12.52 -24.22
C GLU A 89 -2.66 11.41 -23.48
N THR A 90 -2.12 10.95 -22.36
CA THR A 90 -2.83 10.07 -21.42
C THR A 90 -3.72 10.90 -20.50
N ARG A 91 -5.00 10.54 -20.41
CA ARG A 91 -5.97 11.14 -19.50
C ARG A 91 -6.38 10.12 -18.45
N SER A 92 -6.39 10.54 -17.18
CA SER A 92 -6.78 9.71 -16.05
C SER A 92 -7.92 10.39 -15.28
N PHE A 93 -8.85 9.58 -14.79
CA PHE A 93 -10.08 10.00 -14.12
C PHE A 93 -10.27 9.18 -12.84
N ASN A 94 -10.77 9.84 -11.80
CA ASN A 94 -11.15 9.21 -10.56
C ASN A 94 -12.65 8.94 -10.58
N VAL A 95 -13.04 7.67 -10.48
CA VAL A 95 -14.43 7.21 -10.43
C VAL A 95 -14.67 6.56 -9.07
N ILE A 96 -15.80 6.89 -8.43
CA ILE A 96 -16.20 6.32 -7.14
C ILE A 96 -17.53 5.61 -7.30
N PHE A 97 -17.56 4.32 -6.97
CA PHE A 97 -18.76 3.49 -6.99
C PHE A 97 -19.42 3.45 -5.61
N ARG A 98 -20.77 3.46 -5.59
CA ARG A 98 -21.57 3.48 -4.36
C ARG A 98 -22.40 2.23 -4.14
N GLU A 99 -22.46 1.37 -5.15
CA GLU A 99 -23.22 0.13 -5.14
C GLU A 99 -22.28 -1.03 -5.45
N VAL A 100 -22.63 -2.21 -4.97
CA VAL A 100 -21.90 -3.45 -5.25
C VAL A 100 -22.40 -4.06 -6.55
N GLY A 101 -21.52 -4.77 -7.25
CA GLY A 101 -21.80 -5.48 -8.49
C GLY A 101 -20.85 -5.09 -9.61
N THR A 102 -21.12 -5.66 -10.79
CA THR A 102 -20.36 -5.37 -12.00
C THR A 102 -20.84 -4.04 -12.61
N HIS A 103 -19.93 -3.08 -12.77
CA HIS A 103 -20.17 -1.81 -13.42
C HIS A 103 -19.45 -1.71 -14.76
N HIS A 104 -20.08 -1.06 -15.73
CA HIS A 104 -19.57 -0.94 -17.09
C HIS A 104 -19.04 0.47 -17.34
N ILE A 105 -17.74 0.58 -17.60
CA ILE A 105 -17.08 1.86 -17.91
C ILE A 105 -16.91 1.99 -19.41
N GLU A 106 -17.37 3.11 -19.97
CA GLU A 106 -17.21 3.44 -21.39
C GLU A 106 -16.50 4.79 -21.57
N ILE A 107 -15.44 4.80 -22.39
CA ILE A 107 -14.70 6.02 -22.75
C ILE A 107 -14.31 5.95 -24.24
N GLY A 108 -14.73 6.93 -25.04
CA GLY A 108 -14.34 7.00 -26.45
C GLY A 108 -14.73 5.76 -27.28
N GLY A 109 -15.76 5.03 -26.87
CA GLY A 109 -16.20 3.76 -27.49
C GLY A 109 -15.46 2.51 -26.99
N LEU A 110 -14.44 2.65 -26.15
CA LEU A 110 -13.83 1.54 -25.43
C LEU A 110 -14.66 1.18 -24.21
N GLN A 111 -14.72 -0.11 -23.88
CA GLN A 111 -15.50 -0.62 -22.75
C GLN A 111 -14.66 -1.57 -21.89
N ARG A 112 -14.83 -1.47 -20.57
CA ARG A 112 -14.27 -2.38 -19.57
C ARG A 112 -15.24 -2.49 -18.40
N ASP A 113 -15.29 -3.69 -17.83
CA ASP A 113 -16.08 -3.94 -16.62
C ASP A 113 -15.18 -3.87 -15.40
N ILE A 114 -15.75 -3.46 -14.27
CA ILE A 114 -15.13 -3.54 -12.95
C ILE A 114 -16.10 -4.19 -11.97
N GLU A 115 -15.59 -5.12 -11.18
CA GLU A 115 -16.35 -5.70 -10.08
C GLU A 115 -16.18 -4.84 -8.82
N VAL A 116 -17.28 -4.38 -8.26
CA VAL A 116 -17.31 -3.60 -7.01
C VAL A 116 -17.90 -4.46 -5.90
N ILE A 117 -17.14 -4.69 -4.83
CA ILE A 117 -17.52 -5.56 -3.72
C ILE A 117 -17.83 -4.77 -2.44
N SER A 118 -18.52 -5.41 -1.50
CA SER A 118 -18.75 -4.82 -0.19
C SER A 118 -17.47 -4.77 0.63
N LEU A 119 -17.41 -3.89 1.62
CA LEU A 119 -16.32 -3.85 2.58
C LEU A 119 -16.13 -5.21 3.30
N GLU A 120 -17.24 -5.88 3.63
CA GLU A 120 -17.20 -7.19 4.27
C GLU A 120 -16.57 -8.27 3.37
N ALA A 121 -16.90 -8.28 2.08
CA ALA A 121 -16.31 -9.22 1.11
C ALA A 121 -14.81 -8.97 0.96
N ALA A 122 -14.40 -7.71 0.81
CA ALA A 122 -12.99 -7.34 0.71
C ALA A 122 -12.22 -7.73 1.97
N TRP A 123 -12.82 -7.52 3.15
CA TRP A 123 -12.21 -7.92 4.42
C TRP A 123 -12.05 -9.44 4.55
N ASN A 124 -12.95 -10.23 3.97
CA ASN A 124 -12.78 -11.68 3.94
C ASN A 124 -11.61 -12.10 3.04
N GLU A 125 -11.42 -11.46 1.88
CA GLU A 125 -10.23 -11.67 1.03
C GLU A 125 -8.94 -11.31 1.78
N VAL A 126 -8.93 -10.18 2.49
CA VAL A 126 -7.78 -9.76 3.32
C VAL A 126 -7.45 -10.81 4.38
N LYS A 127 -8.44 -11.29 5.14
CA LYS A 127 -8.23 -12.34 6.16
C LYS A 127 -7.70 -13.63 5.54
N GLU A 128 -8.24 -14.04 4.39
CA GLU A 128 -7.77 -15.23 3.69
C GLU A 128 -6.31 -15.07 3.24
N ASN A 129 -5.97 -13.95 2.62
CA ASN A 129 -4.60 -13.67 2.18
C ASN A 129 -3.62 -13.64 3.36
N MET A 130 -3.94 -12.93 4.43
CA MET A 130 -3.11 -12.85 5.63
C MET A 130 -2.94 -14.23 6.32
N SER A 131 -3.92 -15.13 6.20
CA SER A 131 -3.83 -16.49 6.77
C SER A 131 -2.91 -17.44 5.97
N ASN A 132 -2.61 -17.09 4.72
CA ASN A 132 -1.87 -17.94 3.79
C ASN A 132 -0.40 -17.50 3.61
N ILE A 133 0.02 -16.37 4.21
CA ILE A 133 1.40 -15.91 4.14
C ILE A 133 2.35 -16.93 4.77
N LYS A 134 3.57 -16.98 4.26
CA LYS A 134 4.65 -17.86 4.73
C LYS A 134 5.77 -17.08 5.38
N SER A 135 6.02 -15.87 4.87
CA SER A 135 7.01 -14.96 5.41
C SER A 135 6.58 -13.53 5.22
N PHE A 136 7.13 -12.63 6.04
CA PHE A 136 6.97 -11.19 5.94
C PHE A 136 8.03 -10.49 6.78
N HIS A 137 8.37 -9.27 6.40
CA HIS A 137 9.08 -8.35 7.26
C HIS A 137 8.07 -7.56 8.12
N PHE A 138 8.46 -7.28 9.36
CA PHE A 138 7.58 -6.74 10.38
C PHE A 138 8.31 -5.66 11.19
N ALA A 139 7.66 -4.52 11.35
CA ALA A 139 8.09 -3.46 12.25
C ALA A 139 6.94 -3.04 13.14
N GLN A 140 7.11 -3.10 14.46
CA GLN A 140 6.12 -2.72 15.45
C GLN A 140 6.70 -1.74 16.46
N GLY A 141 5.98 -0.65 16.67
CA GLY A 141 6.17 0.25 17.80
C GLY A 141 5.01 0.12 18.77
N LEU A 142 5.32 0.01 20.06
CA LEU A 142 4.35 0.08 21.15
C LEU A 142 4.77 1.21 22.09
N THR A 143 3.86 2.13 22.35
CA THR A 143 3.99 3.18 23.36
C THR A 143 2.95 2.93 24.44
N VAL A 144 3.39 2.92 25.69
CA VAL A 144 2.50 2.87 26.85
C VAL A 144 2.79 4.07 27.73
N SER A 145 1.76 4.78 28.16
CA SER A 145 1.85 5.98 28.98
C SER A 145 0.89 5.91 30.15
N GLY A 146 1.41 5.72 31.36
CA GLY A 146 0.62 5.58 32.58
C GLY A 146 1.12 4.46 33.48
N PRO A 147 0.57 4.33 34.70
CA PRO A 147 0.98 3.31 35.66
C PRO A 147 0.81 1.90 35.07
N SER A 148 1.89 1.12 35.05
CA SER A 148 1.87 -0.25 34.54
C SER A 148 2.82 -1.14 35.33
N SER A 149 2.59 -2.46 35.27
CA SER A 149 3.44 -3.46 35.95
C SER A 149 4.93 -3.33 35.59
N ILE A 150 5.23 -2.95 34.34
CA ILE A 150 6.59 -2.68 33.86
C ILE A 150 7.18 -1.45 34.54
N VAL A 151 6.42 -0.34 34.62
CA VAL A 151 6.86 0.87 35.31
C VAL A 151 7.13 0.58 36.79
N PHE A 152 6.27 -0.20 37.45
CA PHE A 152 6.50 -0.62 38.83
C PHE A 152 7.74 -1.52 38.98
N SER A 153 7.94 -2.49 38.09
CA SER A 153 9.09 -3.39 38.13
C SER A 153 10.42 -2.65 37.91
N ILE A 154 10.45 -1.66 37.01
CA ILE A 154 11.64 -0.84 36.77
C ILE A 154 11.90 0.07 37.97
N TRP A 155 10.85 0.65 38.57
CA TRP A 155 10.98 1.44 39.79
C TRP A 155 11.56 0.62 40.95
N ASP A 156 11.10 -0.62 41.14
CA ASP A 156 11.63 -1.54 42.16
C ASP A 156 13.11 -1.88 41.95
N ILE A 157 13.59 -1.86 40.69
CA ILE A 157 15.00 -2.16 40.36
C ILE A 157 15.90 -0.93 40.50
N LEU A 158 15.42 0.23 40.04
CA LEU A 158 16.23 1.45 39.96
C LEU A 158 16.13 2.33 41.21
N GLU A 159 15.09 2.18 42.03
CA GLU A 159 14.75 3.08 43.15
C GLU A 159 14.65 4.57 42.74
N GLU A 160 14.49 4.87 41.45
CA GLU A 160 14.45 6.22 40.86
C GLU A 160 13.11 6.47 40.15
N GLU A 161 12.58 7.71 40.21
CA GLU A 161 11.42 8.11 39.41
C GLU A 161 11.74 8.00 37.91
N ILE A 162 11.11 7.04 37.24
CA ILE A 162 11.14 6.91 35.79
C ILE A 162 9.94 7.60 35.17
N THR A 163 10.04 7.96 33.89
CA THR A 163 8.87 8.44 33.14
C THR A 163 7.81 7.35 33.12
N THR A 164 6.55 7.73 33.30
CA THR A 164 5.41 6.80 33.18
C THR A 164 5.17 6.34 31.74
N THR A 165 5.99 6.80 30.79
CA THR A 165 5.97 6.39 29.39
C THR A 165 7.18 5.52 29.06
N TYR A 166 6.94 4.42 28.36
CA TYR A 166 7.97 3.59 27.75
C TYR A 166 7.58 3.18 26.33
N ASN A 167 8.58 2.80 25.54
CA ASN A 167 8.42 2.35 24.17
C ASN A 167 9.10 1.00 23.98
N ILE A 168 8.46 0.13 23.20
CA ILE A 168 9.03 -1.13 22.71
C ILE A 168 8.99 -1.08 21.19
N VAL A 169 10.12 -1.31 20.54
CA VAL A 169 10.20 -1.45 19.09
C VAL A 169 10.66 -2.88 18.79
N LEU A 170 9.94 -3.58 17.92
CA LEU A 170 10.31 -4.89 17.40
C LEU A 170 10.39 -4.78 15.89
N GLU A 171 11.52 -5.15 15.30
CA GLU A 171 11.71 -5.14 13.85
C GLU A 171 12.41 -6.42 13.40
N GLY A 172 11.95 -7.05 12.31
CA GLY A 172 12.62 -8.20 11.74
C GLY A 172 11.75 -9.06 10.83
N ASP A 173 12.27 -10.23 10.49
CA ASP A 173 11.67 -11.14 9.51
C ASP A 173 11.00 -12.32 10.21
N PHE A 174 9.79 -12.63 9.76
CA PHE A 174 9.05 -13.82 10.16
C PHE A 174 9.08 -14.87 9.06
N LEU A 175 9.36 -16.10 9.45
CA LEU A 175 9.13 -17.29 8.64
C LEU A 175 8.16 -18.18 9.42
N LEU A 176 6.90 -18.15 9.01
CA LEU A 176 5.82 -18.85 9.68
C LEU A 176 6.00 -20.39 9.58
N PRO A 177 5.56 -21.14 10.60
CA PRO A 177 4.75 -20.68 11.75
C PRO A 177 5.55 -20.17 12.96
N ASP A 178 6.86 -20.43 13.03
CA ASP A 178 7.55 -20.46 14.33
C ASP A 178 8.97 -19.88 14.33
N ARG A 179 9.34 -19.13 13.29
CA ARG A 179 10.67 -18.53 13.19
C ARG A 179 10.61 -17.02 13.07
N PHE A 180 11.50 -16.39 13.80
CA PHE A 180 11.72 -14.95 13.78
C PHE A 180 13.21 -14.63 13.88
N LYS A 181 13.64 -13.57 13.22
CA LYS A 181 14.94 -12.95 13.45
C LYS A 181 14.79 -11.44 13.36
N GLY A 182 15.29 -10.73 14.36
CA GLY A 182 15.17 -9.29 14.38
C GLY A 182 15.80 -8.65 15.60
N THR A 183 15.41 -7.42 15.84
CA THR A 183 15.86 -6.58 16.94
C THR A 183 14.69 -6.15 17.80
N MET A 184 14.89 -6.15 19.12
CA MET A 184 13.97 -5.52 20.06
C MET A 184 14.68 -4.39 20.79
N GLU A 185 14.06 -3.22 20.78
CA GLU A 185 14.49 -2.06 21.52
C GLU A 185 13.48 -1.73 22.60
N PHE A 186 13.99 -1.43 23.80
CA PHE A 186 13.18 -0.97 24.91
C PHE A 186 13.74 0.38 25.39
N PHE A 187 12.84 1.35 25.50
CA PHE A 187 13.18 2.72 25.91
C PHE A 187 12.23 3.21 27.00
N ALA A 188 12.76 3.42 28.19
CA ALA A 188 12.07 4.02 29.34
C ALA A 188 13.05 4.93 30.08
N PRO A 189 13.13 6.24 29.78
CA PRO A 189 14.12 7.15 30.35
C PRO A 189 14.33 6.97 31.87
N PRO A 190 15.59 6.78 32.33
CA PRO A 190 16.85 6.85 31.57
C PRO A 190 17.30 5.53 30.92
N LEU A 191 16.53 4.44 31.05
CA LEU A 191 16.85 3.11 30.55
C LEU A 191 16.67 3.00 29.04
N PHE A 192 17.69 2.46 28.36
CA PHE A 192 17.64 2.05 26.97
C PHE A 192 18.37 0.73 26.79
N THR A 193 17.75 -0.22 26.12
CA THR A 193 18.39 -1.48 25.71
C THR A 193 17.96 -1.86 24.31
N SER A 194 18.87 -2.49 23.57
CA SER A 194 18.63 -3.05 22.25
C SER A 194 19.29 -4.43 22.20
N SER A 195 18.58 -5.41 21.66
CA SER A 195 19.08 -6.78 21.52
C SER A 195 18.65 -7.35 20.17
N GLU A 196 19.58 -7.99 19.48
CA GLU A 196 19.22 -8.95 18.44
C GLU A 196 18.64 -10.21 19.07
N MET A 197 17.67 -10.81 18.40
CA MET A 197 17.05 -12.06 18.80
C MET A 197 16.77 -12.97 17.61
N VAL A 198 16.79 -14.27 17.87
CA VAL A 198 16.33 -15.32 16.96
C VAL A 198 15.38 -16.22 17.74
N ILE A 199 14.21 -16.50 17.15
CA ILE A 199 13.25 -17.43 17.71
C ILE A 199 13.09 -18.60 16.74
N ILE A 200 13.12 -19.82 17.27
CA ILE A 200 12.83 -21.05 16.50
C ILE A 200 12.01 -21.99 17.40
N GLY A 201 10.73 -22.16 17.06
CA GLY A 201 9.81 -22.88 17.92
C GLY A 201 9.70 -22.17 19.28
N ASN A 202 9.96 -22.91 20.37
CA ASN A 202 9.97 -22.34 21.72
C ASN A 202 11.35 -21.81 22.17
N ASP A 203 12.38 -21.93 21.32
CA ASP A 203 13.73 -21.51 21.66
C ASP A 203 13.93 -20.02 21.32
N LEU A 204 14.28 -19.22 22.33
CA LEU A 204 14.72 -17.85 22.19
C LEU A 204 16.24 -17.77 22.31
N TYR A 205 16.88 -17.12 21.35
CA TYR A 205 18.29 -16.77 21.36
C TYR A 205 18.41 -15.26 21.39
N GLU A 206 19.29 -14.75 22.24
CA GLU A 206 19.55 -13.31 22.39
C GLU A 206 21.03 -13.05 22.21
N GLN A 207 21.37 -11.96 21.53
CA GLN A 207 22.74 -11.48 21.49
C GLN A 207 23.00 -10.60 22.71
N VAL A 208 23.99 -10.97 23.52
CA VAL A 208 24.46 -10.11 24.62
C VAL A 208 25.34 -8.97 24.10
N PRO A 209 25.57 -7.90 24.88
CA PRO A 209 26.32 -6.72 24.42
C PRO A 209 27.75 -6.98 23.93
N ASP A 210 28.37 -8.13 24.25
CA ASP A 210 29.69 -8.52 23.74
C ASP A 210 29.64 -9.17 22.34
N GLY A 211 28.45 -9.31 21.76
CA GLY A 211 28.20 -9.89 20.44
C GLY A 211 27.99 -11.40 20.44
N THR A 212 28.13 -12.08 21.59
CA THR A 212 27.90 -13.53 21.69
C THR A 212 26.41 -13.87 21.78
N TRP A 213 26.04 -15.01 21.21
CA TRP A 213 24.68 -15.53 21.31
C TRP A 213 24.53 -16.45 22.50
N ARG A 214 23.47 -16.23 23.27
CA ARG A 214 23.04 -17.14 24.33
C ARG A 214 21.63 -17.64 24.04
N LYS A 215 21.33 -18.87 24.43
CA LYS A 215 19.94 -19.32 24.53
C LYS A 215 19.36 -18.71 25.80
N SER A 216 18.24 -18.00 25.68
CA SER A 216 17.56 -17.39 26.83
C SER A 216 17.02 -18.47 27.76
N VAL A 217 17.02 -18.16 29.06
CA VAL A 217 16.37 -19.01 30.07
C VAL A 217 14.86 -18.86 29.98
N MET A 218 14.41 -17.70 29.50
CA MET A 218 13.02 -17.41 29.17
C MET A 218 12.70 -18.05 27.82
N GLY A 219 11.60 -18.80 27.75
CA GLY A 219 11.13 -19.46 26.53
C GLY A 219 10.47 -18.46 25.58
N ALA A 220 10.36 -18.80 24.29
CA ALA A 220 9.67 -17.93 23.33
C ALA A 220 8.18 -17.75 23.67
N GLU A 221 7.57 -18.70 24.38
CA GLU A 221 6.21 -18.61 24.92
C GLU A 221 5.98 -17.36 25.79
N GLU A 222 6.99 -16.88 26.53
CA GLU A 222 6.86 -15.68 27.36
C GLU A 222 6.85 -14.40 26.51
N LEU A 223 7.38 -14.47 25.28
CA LEU A 223 7.30 -13.44 24.24
C LEU A 223 6.14 -13.66 23.26
N SER A 224 5.31 -14.70 23.45
CA SER A 224 4.20 -15.06 22.55
C SER A 224 3.18 -13.95 22.35
N SER A 225 3.18 -12.93 23.19
CA SER A 225 2.35 -11.75 23.06
C SER A 225 2.89 -10.64 22.18
N ILE A 226 4.20 -10.61 21.99
CA ILE A 226 4.88 -9.68 21.08
C ILE A 226 5.01 -10.35 19.69
N TYR A 227 4.62 -11.62 19.58
CA TYR A 227 4.58 -12.36 18.33
C TYR A 227 3.52 -11.77 17.38
N PRO A 228 3.88 -11.38 16.14
CA PRO A 228 2.93 -10.88 15.16
C PRO A 228 1.93 -11.92 14.65
N THR A 229 2.12 -13.22 14.92
CA THR A 229 1.03 -14.20 14.74
C THR A 229 -0.21 -13.79 15.52
N ARG A 230 -0.05 -13.15 16.70
CA ARG A 230 -1.18 -12.55 17.42
C ARG A 230 -1.73 -11.32 16.73
N VAL A 231 -0.91 -10.51 16.05
CA VAL A 231 -1.42 -9.39 15.24
C VAL A 231 -2.31 -9.91 14.10
N LEU A 232 -1.96 -11.05 13.49
CA LEU A 232 -2.82 -11.75 12.53
C LEU A 232 -4.08 -12.33 13.19
N GLU A 233 -4.01 -12.84 14.43
CA GLU A 233 -5.19 -13.24 15.21
C GLU A 233 -6.11 -12.03 15.47
N ILE A 234 -5.56 -10.89 15.88
CA ILE A 234 -6.29 -9.65 16.17
C ILE A 234 -7.07 -9.18 14.94
N VAL A 235 -6.47 -9.29 13.76
CA VAL A 235 -7.13 -9.01 12.47
C VAL A 235 -8.40 -9.87 12.30
N SER A 236 -8.38 -11.12 12.74
CA SER A 236 -9.56 -11.99 12.65
C SER A 236 -10.68 -11.63 13.65
N GLU A 237 -10.37 -10.87 14.70
CA GLU A 237 -11.28 -10.49 15.78
C GLU A 237 -11.87 -9.07 15.66
N ILE A 238 -11.55 -8.33 14.60
CA ILE A 238 -12.05 -6.97 14.42
C ILE A 238 -13.57 -6.98 14.18
N GLU A 239 -14.29 -6.22 15.00
CA GLU A 239 -15.74 -5.99 14.91
C GLU A 239 -16.04 -4.55 14.44
N ASP A 240 -17.29 -4.29 14.04
CA ASP A 240 -17.80 -2.95 13.68
C ASP A 240 -17.03 -2.21 12.57
N LEU A 241 -16.57 -2.95 11.56
CA LEU A 241 -15.78 -2.42 10.44
C LEU A 241 -16.47 -1.28 9.71
N LYS A 242 -15.73 -0.18 9.56
CA LYS A 242 -16.15 1.05 8.89
C LYS A 242 -15.05 1.52 7.95
N TRP A 243 -15.42 1.85 6.72
CA TRP A 243 -14.54 2.53 5.80
C TRP A 243 -14.16 3.92 6.35
N ARG A 244 -12.89 4.31 6.20
CA ARG A 244 -12.36 5.60 6.68
C ARG A 244 -11.70 6.45 5.60
N GLY A 245 -11.15 5.84 4.56
CA GLY A 245 -10.39 6.59 3.58
C GLY A 245 -9.48 5.72 2.74
N MET A 246 -8.57 6.39 2.08
CA MET A 246 -7.47 5.80 1.33
C MET A 246 -6.22 6.61 1.61
N GLU A 247 -5.08 5.93 1.60
CA GLU A 247 -3.76 6.52 1.77
C GLU A 247 -2.74 5.69 1.00
N GLU A 248 -1.72 6.34 0.46
CA GLU A 248 -0.61 5.66 -0.17
C GLU A 248 0.51 5.47 0.85
N ILE A 249 0.87 4.21 1.12
CA ILE A 249 1.97 3.84 2.03
C ILE A 249 3.06 3.24 1.16
N GLU A 250 4.22 3.91 1.08
CA GLU A 250 5.40 3.42 0.35
C GLU A 250 5.11 3.01 -1.11
N GLY A 251 4.22 3.73 -1.80
CA GLY A 251 3.82 3.44 -3.18
C GLY A 251 2.63 2.47 -3.30
N ILE A 252 2.13 1.93 -2.19
CA ILE A 252 1.01 1.01 -2.14
C ILE A 252 -0.25 1.79 -1.80
N LYS A 253 -1.20 1.82 -2.74
CA LYS A 253 -2.52 2.40 -2.50
C LYS A 253 -3.30 1.51 -1.54
N CYS A 254 -3.53 2.00 -0.34
CA CYS A 254 -4.24 1.30 0.70
C CYS A 254 -5.62 1.91 0.93
N SER A 255 -6.57 1.03 1.21
CA SER A 255 -7.85 1.39 1.80
C SER A 255 -7.75 1.33 3.31
N ILE A 256 -8.37 2.30 3.97
CA ILE A 256 -8.34 2.46 5.41
C ILE A 256 -9.68 2.06 5.98
N ILE A 257 -9.65 1.13 6.92
CA ILE A 257 -10.82 0.74 7.70
C ILE A 257 -10.55 0.96 9.17
N GLU A 258 -11.62 1.17 9.91
CA GLU A 258 -11.60 1.28 11.37
C GLU A 258 -12.60 0.28 11.95
N GLY A 259 -12.23 -0.31 13.06
CA GLY A 259 -13.11 -1.17 13.82
C GLY A 259 -12.79 -1.12 15.30
N SER A 260 -13.35 -2.07 16.03
CA SER A 260 -13.06 -2.31 17.43
C SER A 260 -12.43 -3.69 17.56
N VAL A 261 -11.39 -3.80 18.35
CA VAL A 261 -10.85 -5.10 18.78
C VAL A 261 -11.30 -5.33 20.21
N ARG A 262 -11.77 -6.57 20.48
CA ARG A 262 -12.13 -7.03 21.82
C ARG A 262 -10.95 -6.88 22.79
N PRO A 263 -11.21 -6.92 24.11
CA PRO A 263 -10.18 -6.98 25.15
C PRO A 263 -8.91 -7.71 24.74
N MET A 264 -7.93 -6.93 24.28
CA MET A 264 -6.63 -7.47 23.99
C MET A 264 -5.92 -7.61 25.32
N VAL A 265 -5.45 -8.81 25.64
CA VAL A 265 -4.18 -8.94 26.37
C VAL A 265 -3.10 -8.50 25.37
N ALA A 266 -3.03 -7.19 25.09
CA ALA A 266 -2.11 -6.64 24.09
C ALA A 266 -0.67 -6.96 24.46
N LEU A 267 -0.45 -7.15 25.76
CA LEU A 267 0.71 -7.80 26.35
C LEU A 267 0.22 -8.52 27.63
N PRO A 268 0.71 -9.72 27.98
CA PRO A 268 0.66 -10.32 29.31
C PRO A 268 1.21 -9.38 30.39
N LEU A 269 1.99 -8.38 29.96
CA LEU A 269 2.56 -7.33 30.80
C LEU A 269 1.56 -6.19 31.11
N LEU A 270 0.43 -6.10 30.40
CA LEU A 270 -0.63 -5.12 30.66
C LEU A 270 -1.81 -5.82 31.36
N GLU A 271 -2.14 -5.38 32.56
CA GLU A 271 -3.31 -5.87 33.30
C GLU A 271 -4.57 -5.15 32.82
N GLY A 272 -5.57 -5.90 32.35
CA GLY A 272 -6.92 -5.37 32.07
C GLY A 272 -7.54 -5.89 30.77
N GLU A 273 -8.88 -5.86 30.72
CA GLU A 273 -9.66 -6.07 29.50
C GLU A 273 -10.01 -4.69 28.91
N PHE A 274 -9.58 -4.40 27.68
CA PHE A 274 -9.90 -3.12 27.04
C PHE A 274 -10.29 -3.23 25.57
N LEU A 275 -11.34 -2.50 25.19
CA LEU A 275 -11.68 -2.31 23.79
C LEU A 275 -10.66 -1.35 23.17
N GLY A 276 -9.96 -1.83 22.15
CA GLY A 276 -9.05 -1.01 21.35
C GLY A 276 -9.76 -0.49 20.12
N LYS A 277 -9.54 0.77 19.78
CA LYS A 277 -9.87 1.30 18.45
C LYS A 277 -8.76 0.86 17.50
N ILE A 278 -9.09 0.06 16.49
CA ILE A 278 -8.14 -0.39 15.48
C ILE A 278 -8.36 0.36 14.16
N ARG A 279 -7.28 0.70 13.48
CA ARG A 279 -7.31 1.06 12.06
C ARG A 279 -6.37 0.14 11.28
N VAL A 280 -6.80 -0.22 10.09
CA VAL A 280 -6.07 -1.13 9.20
C VAL A 280 -5.96 -0.48 7.83
N TRP A 281 -4.76 -0.50 7.28
CA TRP A 281 -4.48 -0.13 5.89
C TRP A 281 -4.21 -1.43 5.13
N PHE A 282 -5.08 -1.76 4.18
CA PHE A 282 -4.88 -2.92 3.32
C PHE A 282 -4.81 -2.49 1.85
N GLY A 283 -3.96 -3.15 1.07
CA GLY A 283 -3.70 -2.78 -0.31
C GLY A 283 -4.92 -3.01 -1.20
N GLN A 284 -5.13 -2.08 -2.13
CA GLN A 284 -6.25 -2.12 -3.08
C GLN A 284 -6.08 -3.20 -4.16
N GLU A 285 -4.87 -3.67 -4.40
CA GLU A 285 -4.57 -4.70 -5.41
C GLU A 285 -4.18 -6.04 -4.78
N ASP A 286 -3.27 -6.03 -3.80
CA ASP A 286 -2.75 -7.26 -3.18
C ASP A 286 -3.65 -7.81 -2.07
N ARG A 287 -4.60 -7.01 -1.56
CA ARG A 287 -5.44 -7.33 -0.38
C ARG A 287 -4.61 -7.78 0.83
N MET A 288 -3.40 -7.26 0.97
CA MET A 288 -2.52 -7.49 2.13
C MET A 288 -2.65 -6.35 3.11
N ILE A 289 -2.47 -6.62 4.40
CA ILE A 289 -2.41 -5.57 5.42
C ILE A 289 -1.00 -5.01 5.46
N HIS A 290 -0.85 -3.71 5.20
CA HIS A 290 0.46 -3.03 5.23
C HIS A 290 0.70 -2.26 6.51
N ARG A 291 -0.37 -1.84 7.20
CA ARG A 291 -0.27 -1.12 8.48
C ARG A 291 -1.47 -1.38 9.37
N ILE A 292 -1.23 -1.46 10.67
CA ILE A 292 -2.24 -1.49 11.72
C ILE A 292 -1.88 -0.46 12.77
N THR A 293 -2.88 0.25 13.29
CA THR A 293 -2.73 1.04 14.52
C THR A 293 -3.80 0.63 15.52
N ILE A 294 -3.44 0.53 16.78
CA ILE A 294 -4.37 0.26 17.88
C ILE A 294 -4.19 1.35 18.93
N GLU A 295 -5.29 2.02 19.25
CA GLU A 295 -5.37 3.03 20.31
C GLU A 295 -6.29 2.49 21.40
N SER A 296 -5.81 2.46 22.65
CA SER A 296 -6.64 2.14 23.80
C SER A 296 -6.21 2.90 25.05
N SER A 297 -7.09 2.92 26.06
CA SER A 297 -6.85 3.49 27.37
C SER A 297 -7.59 2.67 28.41
N TYR A 298 -6.94 2.33 29.52
CA TYR A 298 -7.53 1.54 30.60
C TYR A 298 -7.23 2.14 31.98
N ALA A 299 -8.01 1.72 33.00
CA ALA A 299 -8.09 2.27 34.36
C ALA A 299 -8.83 3.63 34.47
N GLU A 300 -9.84 3.70 35.34
CA GLU A 300 -10.72 4.88 35.48
C GLU A 300 -10.07 6.06 36.21
N GLU A 301 -9.24 5.79 37.22
CA GLU A 301 -8.69 6.84 38.09
C GLU A 301 -7.32 7.35 37.62
N GLN A 302 -6.48 6.46 37.08
CA GLN A 302 -5.16 6.77 36.53
C GLN A 302 -5.00 6.05 35.19
N PRO A 303 -5.48 6.67 34.10
CA PRO A 303 -5.52 6.00 32.82
C PRO A 303 -4.11 5.64 32.35
N THR A 304 -4.00 4.47 31.73
CA THR A 304 -2.83 4.05 30.99
C THR A 304 -3.20 3.96 29.53
N ASP A 305 -2.61 4.85 28.74
CA ASP A 305 -2.82 4.95 27.31
C ASP A 305 -1.85 4.01 26.60
N VAL A 306 -2.37 3.29 25.61
CA VAL A 306 -1.65 2.31 24.80
C VAL A 306 -1.81 2.68 23.34
N TYR A 307 -0.68 2.85 22.65
CA TYR A 307 -0.63 3.03 21.22
C TYR A 307 0.27 1.97 20.61
N LEU A 308 -0.27 1.15 19.72
CA LEU A 308 0.49 0.19 18.92
C LEU A 308 0.41 0.60 17.46
N GLU A 309 1.53 0.55 16.78
CA GLU A 309 1.63 0.65 15.35
C GLU A 309 2.45 -0.52 14.83
N ALA A 310 1.92 -1.22 13.82
CA ALA A 310 2.60 -2.32 13.16
C ALA A 310 2.55 -2.13 11.65
N VAL A 311 3.67 -2.39 10.99
CA VAL A 311 3.87 -2.30 9.55
C VAL A 311 4.36 -3.65 9.04
N PHE A 312 3.84 -4.06 7.89
CA PHE A 312 4.14 -5.35 7.28
C PHE A 312 4.58 -5.14 5.83
N THR A 313 5.71 -5.74 5.46
CA THR A 313 6.27 -5.66 4.11
C THR A 313 6.83 -7.01 3.68
N ASP A 314 7.35 -7.11 2.45
CA ASP A 314 8.15 -8.24 2.00
C ASP A 314 7.48 -9.62 2.16
N PHE A 315 6.17 -9.67 1.88
CA PHE A 315 5.38 -10.89 1.95
C PHE A 315 5.95 -12.00 1.05
N ASP A 316 5.97 -13.22 1.57
CA ASP A 316 6.37 -14.45 0.88
C ASP A 316 7.75 -14.43 0.22
N GLN A 317 8.67 -13.58 0.71
CA GLN A 317 10.08 -13.62 0.32
C GLN A 317 10.74 -14.93 0.76
N GLU A 318 11.60 -15.49 -0.09
CA GLU A 318 12.41 -16.66 0.25
C GLU A 318 13.49 -16.27 1.25
N ILE A 319 13.25 -16.57 2.53
CA ILE A 319 14.17 -16.32 3.65
C ILE A 319 14.53 -17.60 4.38
N THR A 320 15.63 -17.58 5.12
CA THR A 320 16.05 -18.69 5.98
C THR A 320 16.49 -18.14 7.34
N ILE A 321 15.95 -18.72 8.41
CA ILE A 321 16.26 -18.35 9.79
C ILE A 321 16.77 -19.60 10.49
N GLU A 322 18.05 -19.60 10.86
CA GLU A 322 18.73 -20.72 11.55
C GLU A 322 19.13 -20.34 12.97
N PRO A 323 19.26 -21.33 13.88
CA PRO A 323 19.74 -21.05 15.23
C PRO A 323 21.15 -20.47 15.16
N PRO A 324 21.45 -19.41 15.94
CA PRO A 324 22.80 -18.86 15.98
C PRO A 324 23.77 -19.81 16.69
N ALA A 325 25.06 -19.66 16.42
CA ALA A 325 26.10 -20.39 17.13
C ALA A 325 26.21 -19.88 18.58
N VAL A 326 25.78 -20.71 19.54
CA VAL A 326 25.80 -20.38 20.97
C VAL A 326 27.19 -20.66 21.55
N SER A 327 27.74 -19.73 22.34
CA SER A 327 28.97 -19.98 23.09
C SER A 327 28.70 -21.01 24.19
N SER A 328 29.39 -22.15 24.17
CA SER A 328 29.35 -23.11 25.28
C SER A 328 29.90 -22.45 26.54
N SER A 329 29.04 -22.23 27.54
CA SER A 329 29.44 -21.93 28.92
C SER A 329 30.17 -23.11 29.55
#